data_AF-A0A9D2RQF7-F1
#
_entry.id   AF-A0A9D2RQF7-F1
#
_cell.length_a   1.000
_cell.length_b   1.000
_cell.length_c   1.000
_cell.angle_alpha   90.00
_cell.angle_beta   90.00
_cell.angle_gamma   90.00
#
_symmetry.space_group_name_H-M   'P 1'
#
loop_
_entity.id
_entity.type
_entity.pdbx_description
1 polymer ?
#
loop_
_entity_poly.entity_id
_entity_poly.type
_entity_poly.pdbx_seq_one_letter_code
_entity_poly.pdbx_strand_id
1 'polypeptide(L)'
;MREIAQTSPFTVTPTVRGLQRLILRRVWSALWRHLPMLAVGSTVTTLGASVGFWLAGGSQLLLPILLAVLAGPTMMALFSVAQGALVSDDTGLRSYLRGVRETALPSTAHSLIPALSLVSLAAAADVYELTSSAFMLVSLSTAIIATILSVAGFVVVLPLAVARPQLRRAMLWVTAWHMLGRWPVRFLAPIVMAGLALWTALTYSSTLVLLLPAPIALVAGAAYWCCAVELGARDVLVPGDARAA
;
A
#
# COMPACT_ATOMS: atom_id res chain seq x y z
N MET A 1 -19.91 44.69 -36.50
CA MET A 1 -20.08 43.55 -35.58
C MET A 1 -19.21 42.41 -36.10
N ARG A 2 -17.98 42.29 -35.60
CA ARG A 2 -17.06 41.19 -35.93
C ARG A 2 -17.10 40.21 -34.78
N GLU A 3 -17.53 39.00 -35.08
CA GLU A 3 -17.47 37.82 -34.23
C GLU A 3 -16.01 37.59 -33.84
N ILE A 4 -15.67 37.89 -32.58
CA ILE A 4 -14.42 37.47 -31.97
C ILE A 4 -14.60 35.99 -31.71
N ALA A 5 -14.08 35.17 -32.62
CA ALA A 5 -13.87 33.76 -32.40
C ALA A 5 -13.11 33.60 -31.07
N GLN A 6 -13.81 33.13 -30.04
CA GLN A 6 -13.20 32.57 -28.84
C GLN A 6 -12.49 31.28 -29.25
N THR A 7 -11.30 31.42 -29.82
CA THR A 7 -10.31 30.36 -29.82
C THR A 7 -9.89 30.16 -28.38
N SER A 8 -10.52 29.17 -27.73
CA SER A 8 -10.12 28.65 -26.44
C SER A 8 -8.61 28.41 -26.45
N PRO A 9 -7.82 29.09 -25.60
CA PRO A 9 -6.38 29.01 -25.67
C PRO A 9 -5.98 27.63 -25.15
N PHE A 10 -5.37 26.82 -26.03
CA PHE A 10 -4.55 25.65 -25.71
C PHE A 10 -4.88 24.98 -24.36
N THR A 11 -5.88 24.10 -24.34
CA THR A 11 -5.88 23.01 -23.36
C THR A 11 -4.69 22.12 -23.67
N VAL A 12 -3.51 22.48 -23.14
CA VAL A 12 -2.32 21.64 -23.17
C VAL A 12 -2.70 20.36 -22.46
N THR A 13 -2.98 19.31 -23.22
CA THR A 13 -3.23 17.98 -22.66
C THR A 13 -1.93 17.57 -21.96
N PRO A 14 -1.94 17.45 -20.62
CA PRO A 14 -0.71 17.16 -19.90
C PRO A 14 -0.19 15.79 -20.36
N THR A 15 1.06 15.76 -20.80
CA THR A 15 1.70 14.51 -21.21
C THR A 15 1.77 13.54 -20.02
N VAL A 16 1.75 12.23 -20.28
CA VAL A 16 1.91 11.19 -19.25
C VAL A 16 3.12 11.45 -18.35
N ARG A 17 4.25 11.86 -18.94
CA ARG A 17 5.47 12.24 -18.20
C ARG A 17 5.28 13.48 -17.33
N GLY A 18 4.52 14.47 -17.79
CA GLY A 18 4.17 15.65 -17.02
C GLY A 18 3.33 15.31 -15.79
N LEU A 19 2.34 14.44 -15.95
CA LEU A 19 1.50 13.94 -14.85
C LEU A 19 2.30 13.12 -13.83
N GLN A 20 3.19 12.23 -14.28
CA GLN A 20 4.06 11.46 -13.39
C GLN A 20 4.98 12.36 -12.56
N ARG A 21 5.58 13.38 -13.17
CA ARG A 21 6.39 14.38 -12.43
C ARG A 21 5.56 15.16 -11.43
N LEU A 22 4.31 15.47 -11.75
CA LEU A 22 3.41 16.16 -10.85
C LEU A 22 3.06 15.28 -9.64
N ILE A 23 2.78 13.99 -9.84
CA ILE A 23 2.56 13.02 -8.75
C ILE A 23 3.78 12.95 -7.83
N LEU A 24 4.99 12.83 -8.39
CA LEU A 24 6.24 12.82 -7.61
C LEU A 24 6.44 14.11 -6.81
N ARG A 25 6.14 15.27 -7.39
CA ARG A 25 6.17 16.55 -6.66
C ARG A 25 5.13 16.59 -5.54
N ARG A 26 3.93 16.06 -5.77
CA ARG A 26 2.89 15.95 -4.74
C ARG A 26 3.30 15.05 -3.59
N VAL A 27 3.99 13.93 -3.85
CA VAL A 27 4.57 13.07 -2.80
C VAL A 27 5.50 13.87 -1.91
N TRP A 28 6.42 14.63 -2.51
CA TRP A 28 7.35 15.46 -1.75
C TRP A 28 6.62 16.53 -0.93
N SER A 29 5.69 17.26 -1.53
CA SER A 29 4.93 18.28 -0.80
C SER A 29 4.03 17.69 0.29
N ALA A 30 3.42 16.53 0.04
CA ALA A 30 2.54 15.84 0.97
C ALA A 30 3.30 15.34 2.20
N LEU A 31 4.52 14.83 2.00
CA LEU A 31 5.39 14.39 3.09
C LEU A 31 5.63 15.53 4.10
N TRP A 32 5.83 16.75 3.61
CA TRP A 32 6.07 17.92 4.46
C TRP A 32 4.79 18.55 5.02
N ARG A 33 3.75 18.72 4.20
CA ARG A 33 2.49 19.38 4.60
C ARG A 33 1.65 18.54 5.55
N HIS A 34 1.62 17.22 5.34
CA HIS A 34 0.78 16.28 6.07
C HIS A 34 1.59 15.40 7.04
N LEU A 35 2.83 15.80 7.31
CA LEU A 35 3.74 15.12 8.24
C LEU A 35 3.10 14.75 9.58
N PRO A 36 2.37 15.65 10.30
CA PRO A 36 1.80 15.29 11.59
C PRO A 36 0.77 14.17 11.48
N MET A 37 -0.07 14.19 10.46
CA MET A 37 -1.08 13.15 10.27
C MET A 37 -0.47 11.82 9.83
N LEU A 38 0.50 11.88 8.93
CA LEU A 38 1.27 10.72 8.48
C LEU A 38 2.03 10.09 9.66
N ALA A 39 2.62 10.90 10.53
CA ALA A 39 3.28 10.43 11.74
C ALA A 39 2.30 9.73 12.68
N VAL A 40 1.11 10.29 12.93
CA VAL A 40 0.07 9.66 13.76
C VAL A 40 -0.39 8.32 13.16
N GLY A 41 -0.68 8.26 11.86
CA GLY A 41 -1.09 7.00 11.23
C GLY A 41 0.03 5.95 11.27
N SER A 42 1.28 6.39 11.15
CA SER A 42 2.46 5.53 11.21
C SER A 42 2.74 5.01 12.62
N THR A 43 2.60 5.85 13.66
CA THR A 43 2.72 5.44 15.06
C THR A 43 1.61 4.48 15.46
N VAL A 44 0.37 4.74 15.05
CA VAL A 44 -0.76 3.83 15.33
C VAL A 44 -0.55 2.46 14.67
N THR A 45 -0.06 2.45 13.42
CA THR A 45 0.21 1.19 12.70
C THR A 45 1.34 0.39 13.34
N THR A 46 2.41 1.07 13.74
CA THR A 46 3.55 0.43 14.42
C THR A 46 3.23 -0.02 15.84
N LEU A 47 2.39 0.72 16.57
CA LEU A 47 1.84 0.28 17.86
C LEU A 47 0.98 -0.98 17.67
N GLY A 48 0.10 -1.01 16.68
CA GLY A 48 -0.69 -2.20 16.34
C GLY A 48 0.20 -3.41 16.03
N ALA A 49 1.26 -3.22 15.25
CA ALA A 49 2.23 -4.27 14.96
C ALA A 49 3.01 -4.72 16.20
N SER A 50 3.39 -3.78 17.07
CA SER A 50 4.12 -4.05 18.31
C SER A 50 3.27 -4.84 19.30
N VAL A 51 1.98 -4.48 19.45
CA VAL A 51 1.01 -5.25 20.24
C VAL A 51 0.86 -6.66 19.67
N GLY A 52 0.79 -6.81 18.35
CA GLY A 52 0.78 -8.12 17.70
C GLY A 52 2.03 -8.95 18.01
N PHE A 53 3.21 -8.33 18.02
CA PHE A 53 4.46 -9.00 18.38
C PHE A 53 4.48 -9.47 19.84
N TRP A 54 4.04 -8.61 20.77
CA TRP A 54 3.92 -8.96 22.18
C TRP A 54 2.91 -10.09 22.42
N LEU A 55 1.74 -10.04 21.77
CA LEU A 55 0.70 -11.07 21.89
C LEU A 55 1.11 -12.40 21.26
N ALA A 56 1.94 -12.38 20.21
CA ALA A 56 2.41 -13.61 19.56
C ALA A 56 3.35 -14.42 20.48
N GLY A 57 4.00 -13.79 21.45
CA GLY A 57 4.88 -14.49 22.40
C GLY A 57 6.02 -15.27 21.73
N GLY A 58 6.49 -14.80 20.57
CA GLY A 58 7.51 -15.48 19.77
C GLY A 58 6.99 -16.57 18.82
N SER A 59 5.68 -16.83 18.78
CA SER A 59 5.09 -17.77 17.83
C SER A 59 5.19 -17.27 16.38
N GLN A 60 5.93 -18.00 15.55
CA GLN A 60 6.08 -17.71 14.12
C GLN A 60 4.78 -17.91 13.33
N LEU A 61 3.84 -18.72 13.84
CA LEU A 61 2.56 -19.00 13.20
C LEU A 61 1.48 -17.97 13.57
N LEU A 62 1.49 -17.48 14.81
CA LEU A 62 0.49 -16.49 15.26
C LEU A 62 0.86 -15.06 14.83
N LEU A 63 2.16 -14.75 14.76
CA LEU A 63 2.63 -13.40 14.46
C LEU A 63 2.06 -12.84 13.14
N PRO A 64 2.09 -13.55 12.00
CA PRO A 64 1.56 -13.01 10.74
C PRO A 64 0.05 -12.73 10.80
N ILE A 65 -0.71 -13.59 11.51
CA ILE A 65 -2.16 -13.45 11.67
C ILE A 65 -2.48 -12.24 12.55
N LEU A 66 -1.78 -12.09 13.67
CA LEU A 66 -1.95 -10.94 14.58
C LEU A 66 -1.57 -9.63 13.88
N LEU A 67 -0.50 -9.62 13.08
CA LEU A 67 -0.13 -8.46 12.26
C LEU A 67 -1.21 -8.13 11.23
N ALA A 68 -1.78 -9.11 10.55
CA ALA A 68 -2.89 -8.87 9.62
C ALA A 68 -4.11 -8.26 10.30
N VAL A 69 -4.50 -8.80 11.46
CA VAL A 69 -5.69 -8.34 12.19
C VAL A 69 -5.49 -6.96 12.81
N LEU A 70 -4.32 -6.69 13.40
CA LEU A 70 -4.06 -5.47 14.17
C LEU A 70 -3.48 -4.34 13.31
N ALA A 71 -2.51 -4.65 12.45
CA ALA A 71 -1.84 -3.64 11.62
C ALA A 71 -2.52 -3.44 10.25
N GLY A 72 -3.29 -4.42 9.77
CA GLY A 72 -4.01 -4.33 8.49
C GLY A 72 -4.97 -3.12 8.41
N PRO A 73 -5.91 -2.96 9.36
CA PRO A 73 -6.84 -1.83 9.39
C PRO A 73 -6.17 -0.48 9.48
N THR A 74 -5.14 -0.36 10.32
CA THR A 74 -4.42 0.89 10.53
C THR A 74 -3.59 1.26 9.32
N MET A 75 -3.00 0.27 8.64
CA MET A 75 -2.26 0.47 7.39
C MET A 75 -3.19 0.92 6.27
N MET A 76 -4.38 0.32 6.14
CA MET A 76 -5.37 0.73 5.15
C MET A 76 -5.85 2.18 5.36
N ALA A 77 -6.07 2.57 6.62
CA ALA A 77 -6.40 3.95 6.96
C ALA A 77 -5.23 4.92 6.74
N LEU A 78 -3.98 4.49 6.90
CA LEU A 78 -2.82 5.28 6.53
C LEU A 78 -2.73 5.46 5.01
N PHE A 79 -3.05 4.43 4.23
CA PHE A 79 -3.15 4.52 2.78
C PHE A 79 -4.27 5.46 2.33
N SER A 80 -5.41 5.51 3.01
CA SER A 80 -6.47 6.48 2.70
C SER A 80 -6.06 7.92 2.96
N VAL A 81 -5.32 8.18 4.04
CA VAL A 81 -4.71 9.49 4.31
C VAL A 81 -3.65 9.83 3.25
N ALA A 82 -2.78 8.89 2.91
CA ALA A 82 -1.76 9.08 1.88
C ALA A 82 -2.38 9.39 0.50
N GLN A 83 -3.47 8.70 0.15
CA GLN A 83 -4.23 8.95 -1.08
C GLN A 83 -4.93 10.31 -1.05
N GLY A 84 -5.57 10.67 0.07
CA GLY A 84 -6.16 11.99 0.27
C GLY A 84 -5.13 13.11 0.15
N ALA A 85 -3.94 12.92 0.72
CA ALA A 85 -2.82 13.87 0.61
C ALA A 85 -2.31 14.04 -0.83
N LEU A 86 -2.42 13.01 -1.68
CA LEU A 86 -1.97 13.06 -3.08
C LEU A 86 -3.03 13.64 -4.03
N VAL A 87 -4.32 13.54 -3.69
CA VAL A 87 -5.43 13.81 -4.62
C VAL A 87 -6.32 14.98 -4.15
N SER A 88 -6.72 15.01 -2.89
CA SER A 88 -7.79 15.90 -2.39
C SER A 88 -7.38 16.91 -1.32
N ASP A 89 -6.13 16.84 -0.83
CA ASP A 89 -5.60 17.67 0.29
C ASP A 89 -6.42 17.55 1.61
N ASP A 90 -7.30 16.55 1.70
CA ASP A 90 -8.20 16.28 2.84
C ASP A 90 -7.60 15.16 3.73
N THR A 91 -6.92 15.55 4.81
CA THR A 91 -6.14 14.62 5.67
C THR A 91 -6.56 14.64 7.14
N GLY A 92 -7.79 15.06 7.45
CA GLY A 92 -8.24 15.23 8.83
C GLY A 92 -8.29 13.93 9.68
N LEU A 93 -8.08 14.07 11.00
CA LEU A 93 -8.18 12.94 11.95
C LEU A 93 -9.55 12.22 11.90
N ARG A 94 -10.62 12.96 11.61
CA ARG A 94 -11.97 12.40 11.48
C ARG A 94 -12.10 11.47 10.26
N SER A 95 -11.47 11.79 9.13
CA SER A 95 -11.51 10.93 7.94
C SER A 95 -10.67 9.67 8.17
N TYR A 96 -9.58 9.76 8.93
CA TYR A 96 -8.80 8.59 9.35
C TYR A 96 -9.61 7.65 10.25
N LEU A 97 -10.22 8.15 11.33
CA LEU A 97 -11.01 7.32 12.24
C LEU A 97 -12.21 6.67 11.55
N ARG A 98 -12.88 7.43 10.67
CA ARG A 98 -13.97 6.90 9.83
C ARG A 98 -13.44 5.83 8.87
N GLY A 99 -12.31 6.08 8.25
CA GLY A 99 -11.60 5.14 7.38
C GLY A 99 -11.25 3.83 8.10
N VAL A 100 -10.68 3.90 9.31
CA VAL A 100 -10.40 2.70 10.13
C VAL A 100 -11.67 1.89 10.34
N ARG A 101 -12.78 2.55 10.75
CA ARG A 101 -14.03 1.86 11.06
C ARG A 101 -14.68 1.23 9.82
N GLU A 102 -14.71 1.94 8.70
CA GLU A 102 -15.36 1.48 7.46
C GLU A 102 -14.51 0.45 6.71
N THR A 103 -13.17 0.51 6.85
CA THR A 103 -12.25 -0.38 6.12
C THR A 103 -11.67 -1.51 6.95
N ALA A 104 -11.96 -1.62 8.26
CA ALA A 104 -11.44 -2.68 9.13
C ALA A 104 -11.71 -4.09 8.59
N LEU A 105 -12.97 -4.42 8.31
CA LEU A 105 -13.36 -5.74 7.81
C LEU A 105 -12.77 -6.09 6.42
N PRO A 106 -12.86 -5.21 5.41
CA PRO A 106 -12.26 -5.52 4.12
C PRO A 106 -10.73 -5.55 4.20
N SER A 107 -10.08 -4.65 4.96
CA SER A 107 -8.61 -4.63 5.06
C SER A 107 -8.06 -5.87 5.75
N THR A 108 -8.69 -6.35 6.84
CA THR A 108 -8.29 -7.61 7.48
C THR A 108 -8.38 -8.77 6.49
N ALA A 109 -9.46 -8.86 5.71
CA ALA A 109 -9.61 -9.90 4.70
C ALA A 109 -8.49 -9.90 3.64
N HIS A 110 -8.04 -8.73 3.17
CA HIS A 110 -6.95 -8.65 2.18
C HIS A 110 -5.57 -8.89 2.82
N SER A 111 -5.36 -8.48 4.06
CA SER A 111 -4.12 -8.70 4.80
C SER A 111 -3.95 -10.15 5.29
N LEU A 112 -5.05 -10.90 5.44
CA LEU A 112 -5.01 -12.32 5.77
C LEU A 112 -4.38 -13.16 4.66
N ILE A 113 -4.49 -12.76 3.39
CA ILE A 113 -3.91 -13.51 2.27
C ILE A 113 -2.37 -13.64 2.40
N PRO A 114 -1.59 -12.54 2.48
CA PRO A 114 -0.15 -12.66 2.70
C PRO A 114 0.21 -13.26 4.06
N ALA A 115 -0.62 -13.05 5.10
CA ALA A 115 -0.39 -13.67 6.40
C ALA A 115 -0.49 -15.20 6.34
N LEU A 116 -1.53 -15.75 5.69
CA LEU A 116 -1.69 -17.19 5.51
C LEU A 116 -0.55 -17.78 4.66
N SER A 117 -0.09 -17.06 3.63
CA SER A 117 1.09 -17.48 2.86
C SER A 117 2.35 -17.54 3.73
N LEU A 118 2.60 -16.52 4.56
CA LEU A 118 3.72 -16.52 5.51
C LEU A 118 3.62 -17.66 6.54
N VAL A 119 2.43 -17.93 7.08
CA VAL A 119 2.21 -19.06 8.00
C VAL A 119 2.49 -20.39 7.30
N SER A 120 2.02 -20.56 6.06
CA SER A 120 2.30 -21.78 5.29
C SER A 120 3.78 -21.95 4.97
N LEU A 121 4.50 -20.84 4.73
CA LEU A 121 5.95 -20.85 4.52
C LEU A 121 6.70 -21.22 5.79
N ALA A 122 6.34 -20.63 6.94
CA ALA A 122 6.94 -20.97 8.23
C ALA A 122 6.73 -22.45 8.57
N ALA A 123 5.49 -22.95 8.41
CA ALA A 123 5.19 -24.36 8.63
C ALA A 123 5.95 -25.29 7.67
N ALA A 124 6.08 -24.93 6.39
CA ALA A 124 6.85 -25.70 5.42
C ALA A 124 8.36 -25.70 5.75
N ALA A 125 8.89 -24.60 6.24
CA ALA A 125 10.27 -24.48 6.69
C ALA A 125 10.54 -25.36 7.92
N ASP A 126 9.68 -25.30 8.95
CA ASP A 126 9.79 -26.13 10.16
C ASP A 126 9.77 -27.63 9.81
N VAL A 127 8.86 -28.06 8.93
CA VAL A 127 8.76 -29.46 8.51
C VAL A 127 9.98 -29.89 7.70
N TYR A 128 10.52 -29.00 6.86
CA TYR A 128 11.74 -29.26 6.11
C TYR A 128 12.95 -29.42 7.03
N GLU A 129 13.11 -28.55 8.03
CA GLU A 129 14.19 -28.66 9.02
C GLU A 129 14.12 -29.99 9.80
N LEU A 130 12.92 -30.43 10.16
CA LEU A 130 12.73 -31.70 10.89
C LEU A 130 12.96 -32.95 10.03
N THR A 131 12.58 -32.90 8.75
CA THR A 131 12.53 -34.11 7.90
C THR A 131 13.72 -34.21 6.94
N SER A 132 14.33 -33.09 6.55
CA SER A 132 15.39 -33.00 5.52
C SER A 132 15.06 -33.72 4.20
N SER A 133 13.78 -33.88 3.88
CA SER A 133 13.32 -34.65 2.71
C SER A 133 13.33 -33.80 1.44
N ALA A 134 13.83 -34.37 0.34
CA ALA A 134 13.84 -33.71 -0.97
C ALA A 134 12.42 -33.41 -1.50
N PHE A 135 11.41 -34.20 -1.14
CA PHE A 135 10.01 -33.92 -1.52
C PHE A 135 9.47 -32.65 -0.85
N MET A 136 9.96 -32.31 0.35
CA MET A 136 9.58 -31.08 1.03
C MET A 136 10.14 -29.81 0.36
N LEU A 137 11.21 -29.92 -0.44
CA LEU A 137 11.71 -28.79 -1.24
C LEU A 137 10.67 -28.28 -2.24
N VAL A 138 9.85 -29.17 -2.81
CA VAL A 138 8.77 -28.78 -3.72
C VAL A 138 7.72 -27.97 -2.99
N SER A 139 7.27 -28.43 -1.81
CA SER A 139 6.30 -27.70 -0.98
C SER A 139 6.86 -26.39 -0.43
N LEU A 140 8.14 -26.35 -0.09
CA LEU A 140 8.81 -25.14 0.35
C LEU A 140 8.89 -24.12 -0.78
N SER A 141 9.29 -24.56 -1.98
CA SER A 141 9.38 -23.70 -3.17
C SER A 141 8.02 -23.10 -3.55
N THR A 142 6.94 -23.90 -3.50
CA THR A 142 5.59 -23.40 -3.78
C THR A 142 5.11 -22.41 -2.71
N ALA A 143 5.43 -22.64 -1.44
CA ALA A 143 5.13 -21.71 -0.35
C ALA A 143 5.91 -20.39 -0.49
N ILE A 144 7.19 -20.45 -0.89
CA ILE A 144 8.01 -19.26 -1.17
C ILE A 144 7.39 -18.44 -2.31
N ILE A 145 7.07 -19.09 -3.44
CA ILE A 145 6.47 -18.42 -4.60
C ILE A 145 5.12 -17.79 -4.22
N ALA A 146 4.26 -18.53 -3.52
CA ALA A 146 2.96 -18.02 -3.05
C ALA A 146 3.14 -16.82 -2.11
N THR A 147 4.13 -16.85 -1.22
CA THR A 147 4.45 -15.74 -0.32
C THR A 147 4.92 -14.51 -1.10
N ILE A 148 5.85 -14.68 -2.04
CA ILE A 148 6.34 -13.56 -2.86
C ILE A 148 5.19 -12.93 -3.66
N LEU A 149 4.35 -13.74 -4.31
CA LEU A 149 3.22 -13.26 -5.10
C LEU A 149 2.14 -12.59 -4.25
N SER A 150 1.84 -13.14 -3.06
CA SER A 150 0.86 -12.56 -2.14
C SER A 150 1.33 -11.22 -1.59
N VAL A 151 2.61 -11.11 -1.17
CA VAL A 151 3.20 -9.86 -0.66
C VAL A 151 3.29 -8.81 -1.77
N ALA A 152 3.77 -9.19 -2.96
CA ALA A 152 3.86 -8.27 -4.10
C ALA A 152 2.47 -7.79 -4.53
N GLY A 153 1.47 -8.68 -4.59
CA GLY A 153 0.09 -8.32 -4.87
C GLY A 153 -0.52 -7.41 -3.80
N PHE A 154 -0.24 -7.66 -2.52
CA PHE A 154 -0.75 -6.87 -1.40
C PHE A 154 -0.33 -5.40 -1.47
N VAL A 155 0.92 -5.13 -1.88
CA VAL A 155 1.44 -3.77 -2.08
C VAL A 155 0.64 -2.98 -3.13
N VAL A 156 0.07 -3.66 -4.14
CA VAL A 156 -0.77 -3.06 -5.19
C VAL A 156 -2.23 -2.98 -4.77
N VAL A 157 -2.71 -4.02 -4.09
CA VAL A 157 -4.09 -4.16 -3.60
C VAL A 157 -4.46 -3.01 -2.66
N LEU A 158 -3.57 -2.63 -1.74
CA LEU A 158 -3.84 -1.56 -0.77
C LEU A 158 -4.19 -0.21 -1.44
N PRO A 159 -3.33 0.40 -2.28
CA PRO A 159 -3.67 1.65 -2.94
C PRO A 159 -4.84 1.50 -3.92
N LEU A 160 -4.98 0.35 -4.59
CA LEU A 160 -6.10 0.09 -5.50
C LEU A 160 -7.44 0.02 -4.75
N ALA A 161 -7.47 -0.64 -3.59
CA ALA A 161 -8.66 -0.77 -2.76
C ALA A 161 -9.14 0.58 -2.22
N VAL A 162 -8.21 1.49 -1.92
CA VAL A 162 -8.55 2.86 -1.51
C VAL A 162 -9.03 3.69 -2.70
N ALA A 163 -8.33 3.64 -3.84
CA ALA A 163 -8.64 4.48 -4.99
C ALA A 163 -9.91 4.04 -5.75
N ARG A 164 -10.25 2.74 -5.72
CA ARG A 164 -11.37 2.14 -6.44
C ARG A 164 -12.17 1.20 -5.54
N PRO A 165 -12.94 1.73 -4.57
CA PRO A 165 -13.72 0.91 -3.62
C PRO A 165 -14.83 0.07 -4.28
N GLN A 166 -15.18 0.39 -5.54
CA GLN A 166 -16.17 -0.36 -6.34
C GLN A 166 -15.65 -1.74 -6.76
N LEU A 167 -14.33 -1.92 -6.88
CA LEU A 167 -13.73 -3.22 -7.21
C LEU A 167 -13.73 -4.09 -5.95
N ARG A 168 -14.50 -5.18 -5.95
CA ARG A 168 -14.63 -6.06 -4.78
C ARG A 168 -13.87 -7.37 -4.95
N ARG A 169 -13.23 -7.82 -3.85
CA ARG A 169 -12.70 -9.18 -3.64
C ARG A 169 -11.74 -9.65 -4.74
N ALA A 170 -12.08 -10.73 -5.44
CA ALA A 170 -11.20 -11.38 -6.42
C ALA A 170 -10.84 -10.46 -7.59
N MET A 171 -11.77 -9.62 -8.04
CA MET A 171 -11.52 -8.71 -9.16
C MET A 171 -10.46 -7.66 -8.81
N LEU A 172 -10.35 -7.29 -7.53
CA LEU A 172 -9.32 -6.39 -7.03
C LEU A 172 -7.93 -7.06 -7.13
N TRP A 173 -7.82 -8.31 -6.69
CA TRP A 173 -6.58 -9.09 -6.80
C TRP A 173 -6.16 -9.35 -8.25
N VAL A 174 -7.11 -9.71 -9.12
CA VAL A 174 -6.83 -9.89 -10.56
C VAL A 174 -6.31 -8.59 -11.18
N THR A 175 -6.94 -7.46 -10.86
CA THR A 175 -6.51 -6.14 -11.35
C THR A 175 -5.13 -5.76 -10.80
N ALA A 176 -4.88 -6.06 -9.53
CA ALA A 176 -3.60 -5.82 -8.88
C ALA A 176 -2.48 -6.64 -9.55
N TRP A 177 -2.70 -7.93 -9.81
CA TRP A 177 -1.76 -8.79 -10.52
C TRP A 177 -1.56 -8.36 -11.98
N HIS A 178 -2.62 -7.91 -12.65
CA HIS A 178 -2.50 -7.35 -13.98
C HIS A 178 -1.63 -6.08 -14.01
N MET A 179 -1.80 -5.18 -13.03
CA MET A 179 -0.95 -4.00 -12.89
C MET A 179 0.50 -4.36 -12.56
N LEU A 180 0.71 -5.30 -11.64
CA LEU A 180 2.04 -5.78 -11.26
C LEU A 180 2.77 -6.43 -12.44
N GLY A 181 2.07 -7.26 -13.23
CA GLY A 181 2.63 -7.92 -14.41
C GLY A 181 3.00 -6.94 -15.53
N ARG A 182 2.28 -5.82 -15.67
CA ARG A 182 2.60 -4.79 -16.67
C ARG A 182 3.74 -3.85 -16.24
N TRP A 183 3.83 -3.51 -14.95
CA TRP A 183 4.77 -2.51 -14.45
C TRP A 183 5.49 -2.94 -13.15
N PRO A 184 6.22 -4.08 -13.15
CA PRO A 184 6.74 -4.69 -11.93
C PRO A 184 7.73 -3.78 -11.19
N VAL A 185 8.55 -3.03 -11.93
CA VAL A 185 9.60 -2.16 -11.38
C VAL A 185 9.03 -1.09 -10.43
N ARG A 186 7.83 -0.59 -10.69
CA ARG A 186 7.22 0.48 -9.88
C ARG A 186 6.79 0.00 -8.50
N PHE A 187 6.32 -1.25 -8.42
CA PHE A 187 5.88 -1.86 -7.18
C PHE A 187 7.04 -2.50 -6.41
N LEU A 188 8.19 -2.67 -7.05
CA LEU A 188 9.45 -3.01 -6.39
C LEU A 188 9.96 -1.86 -5.50
N ALA A 189 9.72 -0.60 -5.89
CA ALA A 189 10.16 0.57 -5.13
C ALA A 189 9.70 0.59 -3.65
N PRO A 190 8.39 0.45 -3.32
CA PRO A 190 7.97 0.39 -1.91
C PRO A 190 8.50 -0.83 -1.16
N ILE A 191 8.73 -1.97 -1.83
CA ILE A 191 9.31 -3.18 -1.22
C ILE A 191 10.78 -2.95 -0.85
N VAL A 192 11.57 -2.44 -1.80
CA VAL A 192 12.98 -2.09 -1.58
C VAL A 192 13.10 -1.02 -0.51
N MET A 193 12.22 -0.02 -0.53
CA MET A 193 12.19 1.02 0.49
C MET A 193 11.89 0.44 1.88
N ALA A 194 10.93 -0.47 2.00
CA ALA A 194 10.63 -1.14 3.26
C ALA A 194 11.83 -1.94 3.77
N GLY A 195 12.51 -2.68 2.89
CA GLY A 195 13.71 -3.45 3.22
C GLY A 195 14.88 -2.57 3.68
N LEU A 196 15.19 -1.50 2.92
CA LEU A 196 16.24 -0.54 3.27
C LEU A 196 15.92 0.18 4.57
N ALA A 197 14.67 0.61 4.75
CA ALA A 197 14.29 1.34 5.94
C ALA A 197 14.29 0.42 7.18
N LEU A 198 13.87 -0.84 7.04
CA LEU A 198 13.97 -1.84 8.10
C LEU A 198 15.43 -2.10 8.47
N TRP A 199 16.29 -2.28 7.47
CA TRP A 199 17.73 -2.40 7.66
C TRP A 199 18.32 -1.21 8.42
N THR A 200 17.98 0.01 8.03
CA THR A 200 18.44 1.22 8.74
C THR A 200 17.92 1.30 10.16
N ALA A 201 16.68 0.87 10.41
CA ALA A 201 16.10 0.88 11.74
C ALA A 201 16.78 -0.14 12.67
N LEU A 202 17.13 -1.32 12.14
CA LEU A 202 17.89 -2.34 12.87
C LEU A 202 19.35 -1.92 13.12
N THR A 203 19.95 -1.15 12.21
CA THR A 203 21.36 -0.73 12.30
C THR A 203 21.56 0.48 13.21
N TYR A 204 20.68 1.48 13.12
CA TYR A 204 20.90 2.78 13.78
C TYR A 204 19.97 3.01 14.98
N SER A 205 18.65 2.88 14.80
CA SER A 205 17.69 3.14 15.88
C SER A 205 16.33 2.52 15.60
N SER A 206 15.80 1.81 16.60
CA SER A 206 14.45 1.23 16.57
C SER A 206 13.34 2.27 16.48
N THR A 207 13.59 3.52 16.91
CA THR A 207 12.61 4.61 16.80
C THR A 207 12.29 4.97 15.34
N LEU A 208 13.19 4.66 14.39
CA LEU A 208 12.93 4.88 12.97
C LEU A 208 11.78 4.01 12.47
N VAL A 209 11.52 2.85 13.09
CA VAL A 209 10.40 1.96 12.72
C VAL A 209 9.07 2.70 12.72
N LEU A 210 8.88 3.62 13.68
CA LEU A 210 7.66 4.40 13.82
C LEU A 210 7.36 5.29 12.59
N LEU A 211 8.39 5.66 11.82
CA LEU A 211 8.29 6.54 10.66
C LEU A 211 8.19 5.78 9.34
N LEU A 212 8.38 4.46 9.32
CA LEU A 212 8.42 3.65 8.10
C LEU A 212 7.08 3.55 7.33
N PRO A 213 5.95 3.24 7.99
CA PRO A 213 4.69 3.00 7.29
C PRO A 213 4.24 4.14 6.36
N ALA A 214 4.37 5.40 6.79
CA ALA A 214 3.92 6.57 6.05
C ALA A 214 4.60 6.77 4.68
N PRO A 215 5.94 6.83 4.58
CA PRO A 215 6.61 6.99 3.29
C PRO A 215 6.41 5.78 2.37
N ILE A 216 6.30 4.56 2.92
CA ILE A 216 5.93 3.37 2.13
C ILE A 216 4.55 3.56 1.51
N ALA A 217 3.57 4.02 2.28
CA ALA A 217 2.21 4.26 1.78
C ALA A 217 2.17 5.34 0.68
N LEU A 218 2.94 6.43 0.84
CA LEU A 218 3.06 7.47 -0.19
C LEU A 218 3.71 6.95 -1.48
N VAL A 219 4.78 6.19 -1.39
CA VAL A 219 5.48 5.62 -2.56
C VAL A 219 4.63 4.58 -3.27
N ALA A 220 3.95 3.71 -2.53
CA ALA A 220 3.02 2.74 -3.11
C ALA A 220 1.81 3.43 -3.77
N GLY A 221 1.28 4.49 -3.15
CA GLY A 221 0.23 5.32 -3.74
C GLY A 221 0.67 6.02 -5.03
N ALA A 222 1.90 6.55 -5.06
CA ALA A 222 2.49 7.16 -6.25
C ALA A 222 2.73 6.14 -7.36
N ALA A 223 3.23 4.94 -7.03
CA ALA A 223 3.40 3.84 -7.98
C ALA A 223 2.07 3.48 -8.64
N TYR A 224 1.00 3.36 -7.84
CA TYR A 224 -0.36 3.14 -8.35
C TYR A 224 -0.80 4.24 -9.32
N TRP A 225 -0.72 5.52 -8.93
CA TRP A 225 -1.18 6.63 -9.77
C TRP A 225 -0.37 6.77 -11.06
N CYS A 226 0.94 6.53 -11.02
CA CYS A 226 1.77 6.50 -12.22
C CYS A 226 1.30 5.42 -13.21
N CYS A 227 0.91 4.25 -12.72
CA CYS A 227 0.32 3.19 -13.53
C CYS A 227 -1.09 3.54 -14.03
N ALA A 228 -1.92 4.14 -13.17
CA ALA A 228 -3.28 4.53 -13.52
C ALA A 228 -3.28 5.59 -14.64
N VAL A 229 -2.38 6.57 -14.58
CA VAL A 229 -2.21 7.60 -15.62
C VAL A 229 -1.80 6.99 -16.96
N GLU A 230 -0.94 5.97 -16.96
CA GLU A 230 -0.57 5.25 -18.19
C GLU A 230 -1.68 4.41 -18.77
N LEU A 231 -2.61 3.94 -17.92
CA LEU A 231 -3.85 3.30 -18.36
C LEU A 231 -4.93 4.31 -18.77
N GLY A 232 -4.62 5.62 -18.75
CA GLY A 232 -5.50 6.70 -19.21
C GLY A 232 -6.34 7.37 -18.13
N ALA A 233 -6.12 7.08 -16.84
CA ALA A 233 -6.83 7.75 -15.76
C ALA A 233 -6.46 9.24 -15.69
N ARG A 234 -7.47 10.10 -15.60
CA ARG A 234 -7.30 11.57 -15.50
C ARG A 234 -7.72 12.14 -14.15
N ASP A 235 -8.19 11.30 -13.23
CA ASP A 235 -8.76 11.70 -11.93
C ASP A 235 -7.78 12.49 -11.05
N VAL A 236 -6.47 12.40 -11.29
CA VAL A 236 -5.42 13.19 -10.61
C VAL A 236 -5.53 14.70 -10.89
N LEU A 237 -6.18 15.06 -12.01
CA LEU A 237 -6.30 16.43 -12.51
C LEU A 237 -7.49 17.21 -11.93
N VAL A 238 -8.49 16.55 -11.34
CA VAL A 238 -9.71 17.21 -10.83
C VAL A 238 -9.82 17.00 -9.32
N PRO A 239 -9.15 17.84 -8.51
CA PRO A 239 -9.41 17.87 -7.07
C PRO A 239 -10.77 18.53 -6.84
N GLY A 240 -11.87 17.77 -6.94
CA GLY A 240 -13.21 18.34 -6.71
C GLY A 240 -14.41 17.42 -6.82
N ASP A 241 -14.42 16.45 -7.74
CA ASP A 241 -15.68 15.76 -8.10
C ASP A 241 -15.97 14.47 -7.32
N ALA A 242 -15.14 14.10 -6.34
CA ALA A 242 -15.40 12.94 -5.48
C ALA A 242 -16.56 13.15 -4.46
N ARG A 243 -17.35 14.22 -4.60
CA ARG A 243 -18.60 14.46 -3.83
C ARG A 243 -19.87 14.05 -4.57
N ALA A 244 -19.78 13.48 -5.77
CA ALA A 244 -20.93 13.00 -6.53
C ALA A 244 -20.83 11.49 -6.85
N ALA A 245 -20.73 10.65 -5.82
CA ALA A 245 -21.06 9.22 -5.89
C ALA A 245 -21.39 8.67 -4.50
#